data_AF-A0A9X4ENJ5-F1
#
_entry.id   AF-A0A9X4ENJ5-F1
#
_cell.length_a   1.000
_cell.length_b   1.000
_cell.length_c   1.000
_cell.angle_alpha   90.00
_cell.angle_beta   90.00
_cell.angle_gamma   90.00
#
_symmetry.space_group_name_H-M   'P 1'
#
loop_
_entity.id
_entity.type
_entity.pdbx_description
1 polymer ?
#
loop_
_entity_poly.entity_id
_entity_poly.type
_entity_poly.pdbx_seq_one_letter_code
_entity_poly.pdbx_strand_id
1 'polypeptide(L)' 'MKIQTKKEAIAQLEKLPEKVLIRLAELSSHKEAQSYFACPIKYGAVKSFLK' A
#
# COMPACT_ATOMS: atom_id res chain seq x y z
N MET A 1 -9.31 -10.19 -3.19
CA MET A 1 -9.91 -9.84 -1.87
C MET A 1 -10.03 -8.32 -1.79
N LYS A 2 -11.17 -7.77 -1.37
CA LYS A 2 -11.38 -6.32 -1.24
C LYS A 2 -11.23 -5.93 0.23
N ILE A 3 -10.16 -5.23 0.58
CA ILE A 3 -9.91 -4.69 1.93
C ILE A 3 -10.75 -3.41 2.08
N GLN A 4 -11.56 -3.31 3.13
CA GLN A 4 -12.50 -2.20 3.33
C GLN A 4 -12.25 -1.44 4.63
N THR A 5 -11.61 -2.06 5.62
CA THR A 5 -11.34 -1.42 6.91
C THR A 5 -9.84 -1.31 7.21
N LYS A 6 -9.48 -0.36 8.08
CA LYS A 6 -8.10 -0.22 8.59
C LYS A 6 -7.61 -1.50 9.27
N LYS A 7 -8.49 -2.18 10.02
CA LYS A 7 -8.16 -3.43 10.73
C LYS A 7 -7.80 -4.54 9.75
N GLU A 8 -8.59 -4.70 8.67
CA GLU A 8 -8.30 -5.67 7.61
C GLU A 8 -6.99 -5.34 6.88
N ALA A 9 -6.72 -4.05 6.62
CA ALA A 9 -5.49 -3.62 5.99
C ALA A 9 -4.26 -3.99 6.83
N ILE A 10 -4.28 -3.67 8.12
CA ILE A 10 -3.18 -3.98 9.05
C ILE A 10 -2.99 -5.50 9.16
N ALA A 11 -4.07 -6.26 9.36
CA ALA A 11 -4.00 -7.72 9.46
C ALA A 11 -3.46 -8.39 8.19
N GLN A 12 -3.61 -7.77 7.02
CA GLN A 12 -3.01 -8.27 5.78
C GLN A 12 -1.54 -7.87 5.65
N LEU A 13 -1.17 -6.67 6.07
CA LEU A 13 0.22 -6.20 6.06
C LEU A 13 1.08 -7.01 7.03
N GLU A 14 0.59 -7.33 8.21
CA GLU A 14 1.31 -8.12 9.23
C GLU A 14 1.73 -9.51 8.76
N LYS A 15 1.07 -10.07 7.74
CA LYS A 15 1.42 -11.37 7.15
C LYS A 15 2.61 -11.29 6.19
N LEU A 16 3.05 -10.10 5.83
CA LEU A 16 4.16 -9.90 4.89
C LEU A 16 5.51 -10.14 5.59
N PRO A 17 6.55 -10.58 4.84
CA PRO A 17 7.89 -10.69 5.39
C PRO A 17 8.40 -9.36 5.94
N GLU A 18 9.21 -9.41 7.01
CA GLU A 18 9.77 -8.22 7.68
C GLU A 18 10.43 -7.23 6.71
N LYS A 19 11.24 -7.75 5.77
CA LYS A 19 11.91 -6.92 4.75
C LYS A 19 10.93 -6.18 3.84
N VAL A 20 9.75 -6.76 3.58
CA VAL A 20 8.69 -6.11 2.79
C VAL A 20 8.02 -5.01 3.63
N LEU A 21 7.75 -5.28 4.92
CA LEU A 21 7.20 -4.29 5.84
C LEU A 21 8.11 -3.07 5.99
N ILE A 22 9.43 -3.26 6.13
CA ILE A 22 10.41 -2.17 6.20
C ILE A 22 10.35 -1.29 4.94
N ARG A 23 10.39 -1.90 3.76
CA ARG A 23 10.31 -1.15 2.47
C ARG A 23 9.00 -0.41 2.31
N LEU A 24 7.88 -0.99 2.75
CA LEU A 24 6.58 -0.33 2.74
C LEU A 24 6.55 0.85 3.72
N ALA A 25 7.14 0.70 4.91
CA ALA A 25 7.24 1.78 5.90
C ALA A 25 8.10 2.94 5.36
N GLU A 26 9.26 2.65 4.79
CA GLU A 26 10.12 3.64 4.12
C GLU A 26 9.37 4.37 3.02
N LEU A 27 8.71 3.63 2.11
CA LEU A 27 7.94 4.20 1.01
C LEU A 27 6.77 5.06 1.54
N SER A 28 6.08 4.60 2.58
CA SER A 28 4.96 5.31 3.20
C SER A 28 5.38 6.63 3.85
N SER A 29 6.66 6.80 4.19
CA SER A 29 7.18 8.04 4.76
C SER A 29 7.49 9.12 3.70
N HIS A 30 7.56 8.74 2.43
CA HIS A 30 7.88 9.66 1.34
C HIS A 30 6.62 10.35 0.79
N LYS A 31 6.58 11.69 0.80
CA LYS A 31 5.41 12.49 0.41
C LYS A 31 4.89 12.17 -0.99
N GLU A 32 5.79 11.98 -1.95
CA GLU A 32 5.39 11.66 -3.33
C GLU A 32 4.76 10.28 -3.43
N ALA A 33 5.31 9.30 -2.72
CA ALA A 33 4.81 7.94 -2.71
C ALA A 33 3.42 7.86 -2.04
N GLN A 34 3.22 8.59 -0.93
CA GLN A 34 1.91 8.74 -0.31
C GLN A 34 0.84 9.24 -1.29
N SER A 35 1.22 10.14 -2.23
CA SER A 35 0.27 10.66 -3.22
C SER A 35 -0.33 9.58 -4.14
N TYR A 36 0.41 8.49 -4.38
CA TYR A 36 -0.09 7.35 -5.17
C TYR A 36 -1.09 6.51 -4.39
N PHE A 37 -1.02 6.49 -3.06
CA PHE A 37 -1.95 5.74 -2.21
C PHE A 37 -3.16 6.58 -1.77
N ALA A 38 -3.01 7.89 -1.67
CA ALA A 38 -4.08 8.81 -1.26
C ALA A 38 -4.99 9.25 -2.42
N CYS A 39 -4.52 9.21 -3.67
CA CYS A 39 -5.29 9.59 -4.85
C CYS A 39 -5.81 8.35 -5.59
N PRO A 40 -7.15 8.14 -5.71
CA PRO A 40 -7.71 6.96 -6.36
C PRO A 40 -7.27 6.78 -7.82
N ILE A 41 -7.10 7.88 -8.56
CA ILE A 41 -6.66 7.85 -9.96
C ILE A 41 -5.22 7.35 -10.06
N LYS A 42 -4.32 7.91 -9.26
CA LYS A 42 -2.91 7.49 -9.22
C LYS A 42 -2.78 6.04 -8.73
N TYR A 43 -3.55 5.66 -7.71
CA TYR A 43 -3.59 4.30 -7.21
C TYR A 43 -4.05 3.32 -8.29
N GLY A 44 -5.12 3.67 -9.02
CA GLY A 44 -5.63 2.88 -10.14
C GLY A 44 -4.61 2.70 -11.25
N ALA A 45 -3.84 3.75 -11.58
CA ALA A 45 -2.77 3.69 -12.56
C ALA A 45 -1.62 2.78 -12.11
N VAL A 46 -1.18 2.84 -10.84
CA VAL A 46 -0.13 1.94 -10.33
C VAL A 46 -0.64 0.49 -10.31
N LYS A 47 -1.89 0.29 -9.89
CA LYS A 47 -2.51 -1.04 -9.83
C LYS A 47 -2.66 -1.69 -11.21
N SER A 48 -2.83 -0.92 -12.28
CA SER A 48 -3.00 -1.47 -13.64
C SER A 48 -1.73 -2.13 -14.19
N PHE A 49 -0.55 -1.79 -13.68
CA PHE A 49 0.70 -2.47 -14.01
C PHE A 49 0.81 -3.87 -13.40
N LEU A 50 -0.02 -4.19 -12.40
CA LEU A 50 0.00 -5.46 -11.67
C LEU A 50 -0.98 -6.50 -12.25
N LYS A 51 -1.23 -6.46 -13.56
CA LYS A 51 -2.09 -7.43 -14.26
C LYS A 51 -1.73 -8.87 -13.92
#